data_AF-A0A126NJL9-F1
#
_entry.id   AF-A0A126NJL9-F1
#
_cell.length_a   1.000
_cell.length_b   1.000
_cell.length_c   1.000
_cell.angle_alpha   90.00
_cell.angle_beta   90.00
_cell.angle_gamma   90.00
#
_symmetry.space_group_name_H-M   'P 1'
#
loop_
_entity.id
_entity.type
_entity.pdbx_description
1 polymer ?
#
loop_
_entity_poly.entity_id
_entity_poly.type
_entity_poly.pdbx_seq_one_letter_code
_entity_poly.pdbx_strand_id
1 'polypeptide(L)'
;MSDYQNTPPPPPTSAGASDDNSIAMLVHLSGIFFSFIVPLIVWLVNKDKPEKAFLNANSKEALNFQLTLLGAYFISGILMVVLIGFLTYAVAWIGGLVFAILAGLAANKGETYRYPLTIRLIK
;
A
#
# COMPACT_ATOMS: atom_id res chain seq x y z
N MET A 1 -51.02 23.16 10.33
CA MET A 1 -49.58 23.38 10.09
C MET A 1 -48.83 23.04 11.36
N SER A 2 -48.20 21.86 11.46
CA SER A 2 -47.03 21.57 12.33
C SER A 2 -46.62 20.08 12.33
N ASP A 3 -46.88 19.31 11.26
CA ASP A 3 -46.24 18.00 11.09
C ASP A 3 -44.83 18.20 10.52
N TYR A 4 -43.96 18.87 11.29
CA TYR A 4 -42.53 18.88 11.03
C TYR A 4 -41.98 17.50 11.38
N GLN A 5 -42.10 16.61 10.40
CA GLN A 5 -41.13 15.57 10.03
C GLN A 5 -40.03 15.33 11.08
N ASN A 6 -40.35 14.50 12.06
CA ASN A 6 -39.34 13.78 12.82
C ASN A 6 -38.88 12.59 11.96
N THR A 7 -38.21 12.88 10.83
CA THR A 7 -37.59 11.83 10.03
C THR A 7 -36.38 11.32 10.81
N PRO A 8 -36.23 10.00 11.00
CA PRO A 8 -35.04 9.41 11.60
C PRO A 8 -33.79 9.99 10.93
N PRO A 9 -32.69 10.24 11.68
CA PRO A 9 -31.44 10.63 11.08
C PRO A 9 -31.10 9.61 9.97
N PRO A 10 -30.55 10.05 8.83
CA PRO A 10 -30.18 9.15 7.76
C PRO A 10 -29.32 8.02 8.37
N PRO A 11 -29.54 6.76 7.94
CA PRO A 11 -28.71 5.66 8.42
C PRO A 11 -27.25 6.06 8.22
N PRO A 12 -26.35 5.78 9.20
CA PRO A 12 -24.94 6.07 9.04
C PRO A 12 -24.53 5.48 7.70
N THR A 13 -24.12 6.34 6.76
CA THR A 13 -23.61 5.90 5.47
C THR A 13 -22.61 4.82 5.80
N SER A 14 -22.89 3.56 5.45
CA SER A 14 -21.88 2.51 5.51
C SER A 14 -20.65 3.12 4.87
N ALA A 15 -19.57 3.30 5.63
CA ALA A 15 -18.39 4.00 5.18
C ALA A 15 -17.75 3.21 4.04
N GLY A 16 -18.30 3.37 2.83
CA GLY A 16 -17.75 2.83 1.61
C GLY A 16 -16.38 3.43 1.43
N ALA A 17 -15.42 2.62 1.01
CA ALA A 17 -14.08 3.07 0.67
C ALA A 17 -14.17 4.31 -0.23
N SER A 18 -13.54 5.41 0.17
CA SER A 18 -13.40 6.56 -0.72
C SER A 18 -12.60 6.16 -1.95
N ASP A 19 -12.69 6.93 -3.05
CA ASP A 19 -11.87 6.68 -4.24
C ASP A 19 -10.37 6.60 -3.87
N ASP A 20 -9.91 7.43 -2.93
CA ASP A 20 -8.53 7.41 -2.44
C ASP A 20 -8.20 6.14 -1.64
N ASN A 21 -9.14 5.55 -0.92
CA ASN A 21 -8.96 4.27 -0.25
C ASN A 21 -8.80 3.12 -1.26
N SER A 22 -9.66 3.08 -2.27
CA SER A 22 -9.59 2.05 -3.32
C SER A 22 -8.31 2.19 -4.15
N ILE A 23 -7.91 3.42 -4.50
CA ILE A 23 -6.64 3.66 -5.20
C ILE A 23 -5.46 3.28 -4.30
N ALA A 24 -5.46 3.65 -3.01
CA ALA A 24 -4.38 3.28 -2.09
C ALA A 24 -4.26 1.76 -1.92
N MET A 25 -5.38 1.03 -1.85
CA MET A 25 -5.39 -0.44 -1.87
C MET A 25 -4.72 -0.97 -3.14
N LEU A 26 -5.11 -0.46 -4.32
CA LEU A 26 -4.53 -0.86 -5.60
C LEU A 26 -3.04 -0.54 -5.67
N VAL A 27 -2.59 0.57 -5.08
CA VAL A 27 -1.17 0.91 -5.02
C VAL A 27 -0.38 -0.18 -4.29
N HIS A 28 -0.86 -0.70 -3.17
CA HIS A 28 -0.20 -1.81 -2.47
C HIS A 28 -0.24 -3.12 -3.27
N LEU A 29 -1.41 -3.49 -3.81
CA LEU A 29 -1.58 -4.75 -4.54
C LEU A 29 -0.82 -4.77 -5.87
N SER A 30 -0.74 -3.61 -6.55
CA SER A 30 0.01 -3.47 -7.80
C SER A 30 1.49 -3.82 -7.64
N GLY A 31 2.05 -3.63 -6.43
CA GLY A 31 3.42 -3.98 -6.11
C GLY A 31 3.74 -5.47 -6.29
N ILE A 32 2.74 -6.36 -6.25
CA ILE A 32 2.93 -7.80 -6.47
C ILE A 32 3.35 -8.10 -7.91
N PHE A 33 2.80 -7.36 -8.88
CA PHE A 33 2.99 -7.62 -10.31
C PHE A 33 3.91 -6.60 -11.00
N PHE A 34 3.86 -5.36 -10.53
CA PHE A 34 4.52 -4.21 -11.17
C PHE A 34 5.61 -3.58 -10.29
N SER A 35 5.88 -4.18 -9.12
CA SER A 35 6.89 -3.70 -8.17
C SER A 35 6.72 -2.20 -7.86
N PHE A 36 7.80 -1.43 -7.86
CA PHE A 36 7.82 -0.04 -7.45
C PHE A 36 7.20 0.94 -8.48
N ILE A 37 6.88 0.50 -9.71
CA ILE A 37 6.50 1.40 -10.81
C ILE A 37 5.18 2.10 -10.52
N VAL A 38 4.13 1.34 -10.19
CA VAL A 38 2.81 1.91 -9.90
C VAL A 38 2.82 2.83 -8.67
N PRO A 39 3.35 2.43 -7.49
CA PRO A 39 3.43 3.34 -6.35
C PRO A 39 4.28 4.60 -6.63
N LEU A 40 5.33 4.50 -7.45
CA LEU A 40 6.11 5.65 -7.90
C LEU A 40 5.28 6.62 -8.74
N ILE A 41 4.57 6.12 -9.75
CA ILE A 41 3.74 6.96 -10.62
C ILE A 41 2.64 7.64 -9.80
N VAL A 42 1.92 6.88 -8.95
CA VAL A 42 0.81 7.43 -8.16
C VAL A 42 1.33 8.49 -7.18
N TRP A 43 2.47 8.27 -6.53
CA TRP A 43 3.09 9.29 -5.70
C TRP A 43 3.48 10.53 -6.51
N LEU A 44 4.19 10.39 -7.64
CA LEU A 44 4.66 11.53 -8.43
C LEU A 44 3.50 12.39 -8.99
N VAL A 45 2.39 11.77 -9.39
CA VAL A 45 1.22 12.47 -9.93
C VAL A 45 0.46 13.27 -8.85
N ASN A 46 0.56 12.84 -7.59
CA ASN A 46 -0.24 13.39 -6.49
C ASN A 46 0.57 14.11 -5.40
N LYS A 47 1.91 14.06 -5.44
CA LYS A 47 2.79 14.56 -4.37
C LYS A 47 2.61 16.03 -4.00
N ASP A 48 2.21 16.86 -4.97
CA ASP A 48 2.06 18.31 -4.78
C ASP A 48 0.61 18.71 -4.43
N LYS A 49 -0.29 17.74 -4.21
CA LYS A 49 -1.71 17.95 -3.90
C LYS A 49 -1.99 17.70 -2.40
N PRO A 50 -2.23 18.75 -1.59
CA PRO A 50 -2.46 18.61 -0.15
C PRO A 50 -3.65 17.71 0.19
N GLU A 51 -4.71 17.76 -0.61
CA GLU A 51 -5.91 16.93 -0.47
C GLU A 51 -5.65 15.44 -0.70
N LYS A 52 -4.52 15.07 -1.31
CA LYS A 52 -4.08 13.67 -1.53
C LYS A 52 -3.13 13.16 -0.46
N ALA A 53 -3.09 13.77 0.72
CA ALA A 53 -2.19 13.39 1.81
C ALA A 53 -2.26 11.89 2.17
N PHE A 54 -3.46 11.31 2.27
CA PHE A 54 -3.65 9.88 2.56
C PHE A 54 -3.09 8.99 1.45
N LEU A 55 -3.44 9.29 0.19
CA LEU A 55 -2.96 8.53 -0.96
C LEU A 55 -1.43 8.64 -1.09
N ASN A 56 -0.87 9.82 -0.86
CA ASN A 56 0.58 10.06 -0.87
C ASN A 56 1.29 9.29 0.25
N ALA A 57 0.70 9.18 1.44
CA ALA A 57 1.26 8.41 2.54
C ALA A 57 1.36 6.92 2.19
N ASN A 58 0.27 6.32 1.67
CA ASN A 58 0.27 4.92 1.24
C ASN A 58 1.19 4.69 0.04
N SER A 59 1.21 5.60 -0.93
CA SER A 59 2.06 5.48 -2.12
C SER A 59 3.55 5.53 -1.78
N LYS A 60 3.96 6.43 -0.88
CA LYS A 60 5.35 6.47 -0.39
C LYS A 60 5.73 5.21 0.38
N GLU A 61 4.85 4.71 1.25
CA GLU A 61 5.12 3.53 2.07
C GLU A 61 5.19 2.26 1.19
N ALA A 62 4.28 2.10 0.22
CA ALA A 62 4.33 1.05 -0.79
C ALA A 62 5.61 1.14 -1.66
N LEU A 63 5.97 2.34 -2.12
CA LEU A 63 7.18 2.58 -2.91
C LEU A 63 8.45 2.17 -2.15
N ASN A 64 8.58 2.64 -0.90
CA ASN A 64 9.69 2.28 -0.03
C ASN A 64 9.78 0.77 0.22
N PHE A 65 8.63 0.10 0.43
CA PHE A 65 8.60 -1.34 0.60
C PHE A 65 9.03 -2.10 -0.65
N GLN A 66 8.54 -1.70 -1.83
CA GLN A 66 8.93 -2.32 -3.09
C GLN A 66 10.41 -2.16 -3.40
N LEU A 67 10.99 -0.99 -3.09
CA LEU A 67 12.44 -0.79 -3.20
C LEU A 67 13.22 -1.65 -2.18
N THR A 68 12.66 -1.85 -0.98
CA THR A 68 13.25 -2.74 0.02
C THR A 68 13.23 -4.20 -0.45
N LEU A 69 12.10 -4.68 -0.98
CA LEU A 69 11.98 -6.01 -1.58
C LEU A 69 12.89 -6.21 -2.78
N LEU A 70 13.03 -5.19 -3.64
CA LEU A 70 13.95 -5.24 -4.78
C LEU A 70 15.39 -5.45 -4.32
N GLY A 71 15.82 -4.74 -3.27
CA GLY A 71 17.11 -4.95 -2.64
C GLY A 71 17.26 -6.36 -2.05
N ALA A 72 16.24 -6.87 -1.38
CA ALA A 72 16.22 -8.24 -0.86
C ALA A 72 16.37 -9.28 -1.97
N TYR A 73 15.64 -9.14 -3.08
CA TYR A 73 15.75 -10.04 -4.24
C TYR A 73 17.13 -9.98 -4.89
N PHE A 74 17.72 -8.78 -4.99
CA PHE A 74 19.08 -8.63 -5.52
C PHE A 74 20.11 -9.36 -4.66
N ILE A 75 20.06 -9.19 -3.33
CA ILE A 75 20.94 -9.90 -2.39
C ILE A 75 20.71 -11.42 -2.47
N SER A 76 19.45 -11.86 -2.49
CA SER A 76 19.12 -13.28 -2.65
C SER A 76 19.67 -13.85 -3.95
N GLY A 77 19.63 -13.11 -5.06
CA GLY A 77 20.21 -13.51 -6.34
C GLY A 77 21.72 -13.76 -6.26
N ILE A 78 22.46 -12.89 -5.56
CA ILE A 78 23.90 -13.10 -5.30
C ILE A 78 24.10 -14.37 -4.44
N LEU A 79 23.29 -14.55 -3.40
CA LEU A 79 23.36 -15.71 -2.51
C LEU A 79 22.96 -17.04 -3.15
N MET A 80 22.34 -17.03 -4.35
CA MET A 80 22.01 -18.27 -5.07
C MET A 80 23.26 -19.05 -5.49
N VAL A 81 24.42 -18.38 -5.65
CA VAL A 81 25.72 -19.03 -5.95
C VAL A 81 26.08 -20.07 -4.89
N VAL A 82 25.70 -19.83 -3.62
CA VAL A 82 25.91 -20.76 -2.50
C VAL A 82 24.61 -21.44 -2.05
N LEU A 83 23.61 -21.52 -2.94
CA LEU A 83 22.30 -22.17 -2.79
C LEU A 83 21.35 -21.59 -1.72
N ILE A 84 21.82 -20.84 -0.73
CA ILE A 84 20.94 -20.23 0.30
C ILE A 84 20.05 -19.11 -0.27
N GLY A 85 20.42 -18.54 -1.42
CA GLY A 85 19.64 -17.51 -2.12
C GLY A 85 18.22 -17.94 -2.46
N PHE A 86 18.00 -19.22 -2.79
CA PHE A 86 16.67 -19.74 -3.11
C PHE A 86 15.71 -19.65 -1.92
N LEU A 87 16.19 -20.01 -0.71
CA LEU A 87 15.38 -19.95 0.50
C LEU A 87 15.06 -18.50 0.87
N THR A 88 16.07 -17.62 0.87
CA THR A 88 15.87 -16.21 1.20
C THR A 88 14.95 -15.49 0.19
N TYR A 89 15.07 -15.83 -1.10
CA TYR A 89 14.17 -15.33 -2.14
C TYR A 89 12.73 -15.75 -1.90
N ALA A 90 12.49 -17.04 -1.60
CA ALA A 90 11.16 -17.56 -1.31
C ALA A 90 10.52 -16.87 -0.09
N VAL A 91 11.30 -16.66 0.99
CA VAL A 91 10.83 -15.93 2.18
C VAL A 91 10.49 -14.49 1.85
N ALA A 92 11.35 -13.79 1.11
CA ALA A 92 11.11 -12.40 0.68
C ALA A 92 9.85 -12.30 -0.20
N TRP A 93 9.64 -13.25 -1.10
CA TRP A 93 8.47 -13.28 -1.98
C TRP A 93 7.17 -13.53 -1.22
N ILE A 94 7.13 -14.55 -0.35
CA ILE A 94 5.95 -14.85 0.47
C ILE A 94 5.65 -13.69 1.43
N GLY A 95 6.66 -13.19 2.14
CA GLY A 95 6.51 -12.04 3.04
C GLY A 95 6.06 -10.78 2.29
N GLY A 96 6.63 -10.54 1.10
CA GLY A 96 6.23 -9.49 0.18
C GLY A 96 4.75 -9.53 -0.17
N LEU A 97 4.27 -10.70 -0.59
CA LEU A 97 2.87 -10.94 -0.92
C LEU A 97 1.94 -10.70 0.29
N VAL A 98 2.26 -11.29 1.44
CA VAL A 98 1.45 -11.18 2.66
C VAL A 98 1.34 -9.72 3.10
N PHE A 99 2.47 -9.01 3.20
CA PHE A 99 2.43 -7.62 3.64
C PHE A 99 1.74 -6.71 2.62
N ALA A 100 1.90 -6.95 1.31
CA ALA A 100 1.18 -6.18 0.29
C ALA A 100 -0.34 -6.32 0.44
N ILE A 101 -0.84 -7.53 0.71
CA ILE A 101 -2.26 -7.78 0.96
C ILE A 101 -2.71 -7.09 2.26
N LEU A 102 -1.98 -7.25 3.37
CA LEU A 102 -2.34 -6.62 4.65
C LEU A 102 -2.40 -5.09 4.53
N ALA A 103 -1.42 -4.49 3.85
CA ALA A 103 -1.40 -3.06 3.61
C ALA A 103 -2.56 -2.62 2.71
N GLY A 104 -2.86 -3.37 1.65
CA GLY A 104 -4.01 -3.10 0.78
C GLY A 104 -5.35 -3.15 1.53
N LEU A 105 -5.54 -4.16 2.39
CA LEU A 105 -6.74 -4.28 3.21
C LEU A 105 -6.87 -3.15 4.24
N ALA A 106 -5.77 -2.71 4.84
CA ALA A 106 -5.75 -1.55 5.74
C ALA A 106 -6.06 -0.25 4.98
N ALA A 107 -5.43 -0.04 3.82
CA ALA A 107 -5.66 1.13 2.98
C ALA A 107 -7.12 1.24 2.52
N ASN A 108 -7.76 0.11 2.19
CA ASN A 108 -9.18 0.07 1.83
C ASN A 108 -10.08 0.57 2.98
N LYS A 109 -9.69 0.32 4.24
CA LYS A 109 -10.35 0.82 5.46
C LYS A 109 -10.02 2.27 5.79
N GLY A 110 -9.17 2.94 5.01
CA GLY A 110 -8.70 4.29 5.28
C GLY A 110 -7.56 4.36 6.31
N GLU A 111 -6.88 3.24 6.57
CA GLU A 111 -5.75 3.17 7.49
C GLU A 111 -4.42 3.15 6.74
N THR A 112 -3.39 3.80 7.28
CA THR A 112 -2.03 3.71 6.75
C THR A 112 -1.29 2.55 7.40
N TYR A 113 -0.98 1.50 6.64
CA TYR A 113 -0.18 0.39 7.12
C TYR A 113 1.31 0.69 7.01
N ARG A 114 2.05 0.54 8.11
CA ARG A 114 3.52 0.63 8.10
C ARG A 114 4.10 -0.76 7.89
N TYR A 115 4.81 -0.93 6.78
CA TYR A 115 5.46 -2.20 6.49
C TYR A 115 6.58 -2.45 7.51
N PRO A 116 6.61 -3.66 8.10
CA PRO A 116 7.77 -4.08 8.89
C PRO A 116 8.99 -4.20 7.96
N LEU A 117 10.19 -3.96 8.51
CA LEU A 117 11.47 -4.11 7.80
C LEU A 117 11.65 -3.20 6.56
N THR A 118 10.83 -2.17 6.39
CA THR A 118 10.93 -1.25 5.25
C THR A 118 11.92 -0.13 5.47
N ILE A 119 12.78 0.08 4.48
CA ILE A 119 13.70 1.22 4.42
C ILE A 119 12.97 2.42 3.80
N ARG A 120 12.86 3.51 4.57
CA ARG A 120 12.13 4.72 4.15
C ARG A 120 13.04 5.71 3.45
N LEU A 121 13.25 5.49 2.16
CA LEU A 121 14.05 6.35 1.30
C LEU A 121 13.33 7.67 1.00
N ILE A 122 12.02 7.59 0.75
CA ILE A 122 11.17 8.75 0.44
C ILE A 122 10.34 9.10 1.68
N LYS A 123 10.40 10.38 2.10
CA LYS A 123 9.78 10.91 3.33
C LYS A 123 8.48 11.68 3.06
#